data_AF-A0A2S7X0K5-F1
#
_entry.id   AF-A0A2S7X0K5-F1
#
_cell.length_a   1.000
_cell.length_b   1.000
_cell.length_c   1.000
_cell.angle_alpha   90.00
_cell.angle_beta   90.00
_cell.angle_gamma   90.00
#
_symmetry.space_group_name_H-M   'P 1'
#
loop_
_entity.id
_entity.type
_entity.pdbx_description
1 polymer ?
#
loop_
_entity_poly.entity_id
_entity_poly.type
_entity_poly.pdbx_seq_one_letter_code
_entity_poly.pdbx_strand_id
1 'polypeptide(L)'
;MKNIELVGIPCCGKSYICANKFSNIRYLSGRKNIIYELLLFICGILTLKIEDIKFFISCVRRENVSFLFKVNIFRNIVRKFGLNKIYRNRGYIIDEGVSQIPFNLLNSNVDEVFKVVFPYLESKVYFINSANDSEIKKRLINRGHTRLFFINIDDFISINRSVENNVINNLNKYLVDFEVVENA
;
A
#
# COMPACT_ATOMS: atom_id res chain seq x y z
N MET A 1 -9.44 13.94 -14.15
CA MET A 1 -9.58 12.47 -14.21
C MET A 1 -9.19 11.91 -12.85
N LYS A 2 -9.99 11.03 -12.23
CA LYS A 2 -9.60 10.41 -10.95
C LYS A 2 -8.31 9.61 -11.14
N ASN A 3 -7.48 9.55 -10.10
CA ASN A 3 -6.32 8.66 -10.11
C ASN A 3 -6.77 7.21 -9.98
N ILE A 4 -5.88 6.31 -10.37
CA ILE A 4 -6.03 4.87 -10.19
C ILE A 4 -4.97 4.41 -9.20
N GLU A 5 -5.37 3.72 -8.14
CA GLU A 5 -4.46 3.03 -7.23
C GLU A 5 -4.47 1.53 -7.51
N LEU A 6 -3.27 0.96 -7.58
CA LEU A 6 -3.08 -0.48 -7.64
C LEU A 6 -2.74 -1.01 -6.25
N VAL A 7 -3.54 -1.95 -5.78
CA VAL A 7 -3.39 -2.55 -4.45
C VAL A 7 -3.33 -4.08 -4.56
N GLY A 8 -2.65 -4.70 -3.62
CA GLY A 8 -2.58 -6.16 -3.48
C GLY A 8 -1.38 -6.58 -2.65
N ILE A 9 -1.29 -7.87 -2.35
CA ILE A 9 -0.17 -8.44 -1.61
C ILE A 9 1.19 -8.02 -2.23
N PRO A 10 2.24 -7.78 -1.43
CA PRO A 10 3.58 -7.58 -1.96
C PRO A 10 3.96 -8.65 -3.00
N CYS A 11 4.47 -8.22 -4.15
CA CYS A 11 4.79 -9.09 -5.29
C CYS A 11 3.59 -9.76 -6.00
N CYS A 12 2.35 -9.27 -5.82
CA CYS A 12 1.18 -9.75 -6.58
C CYS A 12 1.24 -9.48 -8.09
N GLY A 13 2.21 -8.72 -8.59
CA GLY A 13 2.42 -8.46 -10.02
C GLY A 13 1.86 -7.13 -10.55
N LYS A 14 1.72 -6.12 -9.69
CA LYS A 14 1.30 -4.75 -10.07
C LYS A 14 2.01 -4.21 -11.31
N SER A 15 3.33 -4.38 -11.39
CA SER A 15 4.11 -3.91 -12.54
C SER A 15 3.70 -4.56 -13.87
N TYR A 16 3.31 -5.84 -13.87
CA TYR A 16 2.84 -6.53 -15.07
C TYR A 16 1.50 -5.96 -15.56
N ILE A 17 0.55 -5.76 -14.63
CA ILE A 17 -0.74 -5.15 -14.96
C ILE A 17 -0.58 -3.70 -15.44
N CYS A 18 0.31 -2.91 -14.82
CA CYS A 18 0.66 -1.57 -15.31
C CYS A 18 1.10 -1.60 -16.77
N ALA A 19 2.03 -2.49 -17.11
CA ALA A 19 2.61 -2.56 -18.44
C ALA A 19 1.58 -2.95 -19.51
N ASN A 20 0.66 -3.87 -19.19
CA ASN A 20 -0.28 -4.42 -20.17
C ASN A 20 -1.63 -3.68 -20.25
N LYS A 21 -2.24 -3.34 -19.10
CA LYS A 21 -3.58 -2.71 -19.06
C LYS A 21 -3.52 -1.19 -19.09
N PHE A 22 -2.37 -0.61 -18.72
CA PHE A 22 -2.25 0.83 -18.51
C PHE A 22 -1.03 1.47 -19.17
N SER A 23 -0.53 0.88 -20.26
CA SER A 23 0.66 1.33 -21.00
C SER A 23 0.64 2.83 -21.38
N ASN A 24 -0.55 3.40 -21.57
CA ASN A 24 -0.76 4.77 -22.03
C ASN A 24 -0.95 5.79 -20.89
N ILE A 25 -0.90 5.38 -19.62
CA ILE A 25 -1.13 6.25 -18.46
C ILE A 25 0.19 6.52 -17.72
N ARG A 26 0.37 7.76 -17.26
CA ARG A 26 1.59 8.15 -16.51
C ARG A 26 1.66 7.37 -15.19
N TYR A 27 2.73 6.60 -15.05
CA TYR A 27 3.02 5.78 -13.88
C TYR A 27 3.90 6.51 -12.86
N LEU A 28 3.48 6.54 -11.61
CA LEU A 28 4.31 7.01 -10.50
C LEU A 28 4.81 5.81 -9.70
N SER A 29 6.06 5.44 -9.98
CA SER A 29 6.87 4.57 -9.13
C SER A 29 7.92 5.43 -8.43
N GLY A 30 8.17 5.15 -7.14
CA GLY A 30 9.00 5.97 -6.26
C GLY A 30 10.28 6.52 -6.93
N ARG A 31 10.40 7.85 -6.98
CA ARG A 31 11.59 8.51 -7.54
C ARG A 31 12.69 8.52 -6.49
N LYS A 32 13.92 8.13 -6.86
CA LYS A 32 15.11 8.13 -5.97
C LYS A 32 15.65 9.54 -5.66
N ASN A 33 14.79 10.56 -5.56
CA ASN A 33 15.21 11.92 -5.23
C ASN A 33 14.84 12.23 -3.78
N ILE A 34 15.83 12.44 -2.93
CA ILE A 34 15.64 12.68 -1.49
C ILE A 34 14.80 13.94 -1.20
N ILE A 35 14.96 15.00 -2.01
CA ILE A 35 14.19 16.24 -1.86
C ILE A 35 12.72 15.94 -2.15
N TYR A 36 12.46 15.17 -3.21
CA TYR A 36 11.11 14.76 -3.56
C TYR A 36 10.48 13.85 -2.48
N GLU A 37 11.24 12.91 -1.95
CA GLU A 37 10.79 12.05 -0.84
C GLU A 37 10.47 12.87 0.43
N LEU A 38 11.28 13.89 0.73
CA LEU A 38 11.04 14.81 1.84
C LEU A 38 9.78 15.66 1.61
N LEU A 39 9.58 16.19 0.39
CA LEU A 39 8.37 16.92 0.03
C LEU A 39 7.12 16.05 0.19
N LEU A 40 7.15 14.81 -0.29
CA LEU A 40 6.03 13.87 -0.09
C LEU A 40 5.78 13.61 1.40
N PHE A 41 6.83 13.43 2.20
CA PHE A 41 6.68 13.22 3.64
C PHE A 41 6.05 14.44 4.34
N ILE A 42 6.56 15.65 4.09
CA ILE A 42 6.04 16.90 4.66
C ILE A 42 4.57 17.09 4.25
N CYS A 43 4.25 16.95 2.97
CA CYS A 43 2.86 17.03 2.49
C CYS A 43 1.97 15.98 3.13
N GLY A 44 2.49 14.77 3.37
CA GLY A 44 1.77 13.70 4.07
C GLY A 44 1.42 14.07 5.52
N ILE A 45 2.40 14.58 6.28
CA ILE A 45 2.16 15.05 7.65
C ILE A 45 1.13 16.18 7.68
N LEU A 46 1.23 17.15 6.77
CA LEU A 46 0.27 18.27 6.68
C LEU A 46 -1.13 17.83 6.21
N THR A 47 -1.27 16.65 5.61
CA THR A 47 -2.55 16.10 5.16
C THR A 47 -3.28 15.35 6.27
N LEU A 48 -2.54 14.71 7.18
CA LEU A 48 -3.10 13.90 8.24
C LEU A 48 -3.56 14.73 9.43
N LYS A 49 -4.65 14.30 10.09
CA LYS A 49 -5.01 14.86 11.39
C LYS A 49 -4.05 14.35 12.47
N ILE A 50 -3.94 15.08 13.58
CA ILE A 50 -3.06 14.70 14.69
C ILE A 50 -3.45 13.33 15.25
N GLU A 51 -4.75 13.04 15.33
CA GLU A 51 -5.30 11.77 15.78
C GLU A 51 -4.87 10.61 14.87
N ASP A 52 -4.88 10.81 13.56
CA ASP A 52 -4.48 9.81 12.57
C ASP A 52 -2.98 9.54 12.63
N ILE A 53 -2.16 10.59 12.83
CA ILE A 53 -0.72 10.44 13.07
C ILE A 53 -0.47 9.59 14.32
N LYS A 54 -1.14 9.90 15.44
CA LYS A 54 -1.03 9.12 16.68
C LYS A 54 -1.46 7.67 16.48
N PHE A 55 -2.54 7.44 15.72
CA PHE A 55 -3.02 6.11 15.37
C PHE A 55 -1.96 5.32 14.59
N PHE A 56 -1.37 5.90 13.54
CA PHE A 56 -0.34 5.20 12.77
C PHE A 56 0.94 4.95 13.58
N ILE A 57 1.35 5.87 14.44
CA ILE A 57 2.45 5.63 15.38
C ILE A 57 2.14 4.43 16.29
N SER A 58 0.93 4.37 16.84
CA SER A 58 0.48 3.24 17.68
C SER A 58 0.53 1.90 16.93
N CYS A 59 0.01 1.86 15.69
CA CYS A 59 0.05 0.68 14.84
C CYS A 59 1.49 0.23 14.53
N VAL A 60 2.34 1.17 14.11
CA VAL A 60 3.75 0.89 13.79
C VAL A 60 4.51 0.37 15.01
N ARG A 61 4.18 0.83 16.22
CA ARG A 61 4.80 0.33 17.46
C ARG A 61 4.50 -1.16 17.71
N ARG A 62 3.36 -1.68 17.26
CA ARG A 62 2.96 -3.10 17.40
C ARG A 62 3.67 -4.04 16.43
N GLU A 63 4.35 -3.50 15.41
CA GLU A 63 5.07 -4.31 14.44
C GLU A 63 6.26 -5.03 15.11
N ASN A 64 6.42 -6.33 14.83
CA ASN A 64 7.51 -7.15 15.35
C ASN A 64 8.77 -7.01 14.48
N VAL A 65 9.34 -5.80 14.45
CA VAL A 65 10.53 -5.43 13.65
C VAL A 65 11.42 -4.45 14.41
N SER A 66 12.65 -4.24 13.93
CA SER A 66 13.58 -3.28 14.54
C SER A 66 13.03 -1.84 14.54
N PHE A 67 13.50 -1.02 15.48
CA PHE A 67 13.10 0.39 15.56
C PHE A 67 13.33 1.17 14.27
N LEU A 68 14.49 0.99 13.62
CA LEU A 68 14.79 1.63 12.34
C LEU A 68 13.81 1.20 11.24
N PHE A 69 13.38 -0.06 11.25
CA PHE A 69 12.39 -0.56 10.31
C PHE A 69 11.00 0.04 10.60
N LYS A 70 10.63 0.22 11.88
CA LYS A 70 9.41 0.95 12.28
C LYS A 70 9.38 2.38 11.74
N VAL A 71 10.49 3.11 11.86
CA VAL A 71 10.61 4.47 11.28
C VAL A 71 10.41 4.43 9.76
N ASN A 72 10.98 3.45 9.07
CA ASN A 72 10.78 3.28 7.63
C ASN A 72 9.32 2.95 7.26
N ILE A 73 8.63 2.12 8.03
CA ILE A 73 7.19 1.84 7.83
C ILE A 73 6.40 3.14 7.99
N PHE A 74 6.61 3.87 9.09
CA PHE A 74 5.91 5.13 9.33
C PHE A 74 6.16 6.15 8.21
N ARG A 75 7.42 6.33 7.81
CA ARG A 75 7.78 7.20 6.68
C ARG A 75 7.06 6.79 5.40
N ASN A 76 7.03 5.50 5.09
CA ASN A 76 6.33 4.98 3.91
C ASN A 76 4.83 5.25 3.98
N ILE A 77 4.18 5.07 5.14
CA ILE A 77 2.75 5.36 5.33
C ILE A 77 2.48 6.84 5.07
N VAL A 78 3.20 7.74 5.75
CA VAL A 78 3.02 9.20 5.61
C VAL A 78 3.21 9.65 4.16
N ARG A 79 4.26 9.14 3.50
CA ARG A 79 4.56 9.45 2.09
C ARG A 79 3.38 9.18 1.15
N LYS A 80 2.61 8.12 1.40
CA LYS A 80 1.45 7.75 0.57
C LYS A 80 0.34 8.80 0.61
N PHE A 81 0.12 9.40 1.77
CA PHE A 81 -0.81 10.53 1.90
C PHE A 81 -0.32 11.76 1.14
N GLY A 82 0.99 12.06 1.21
CA GLY A 82 1.58 13.15 0.43
C GLY A 82 1.49 12.93 -1.08
N LEU A 83 1.74 11.70 -1.54
CA LEU A 83 1.59 11.32 -2.94
C LEU A 83 0.14 11.51 -3.40
N ASN A 84 -0.82 10.99 -2.64
CA ASN A 84 -2.23 11.15 -2.94
C ASN A 84 -2.65 12.64 -2.98
N LYS A 85 -2.18 13.46 -2.03
CA LYS A 85 -2.44 14.91 -2.01
C LYS A 85 -1.88 15.64 -3.23
N ILE A 86 -0.62 15.38 -3.61
CA ILE A 86 0.07 16.09 -4.70
C ILE A 86 -0.51 15.72 -6.06
N TYR A 87 -0.85 14.45 -6.27
CA TYR A 87 -1.32 13.96 -7.56
C TYR A 87 -2.84 13.85 -7.68
N ARG A 88 -3.59 14.23 -6.65
CA ARG A 88 -5.06 14.20 -6.61
C ARG A 88 -5.67 14.70 -7.92
N ASN A 89 -6.57 13.91 -8.50
CA ASN A 89 -7.34 14.23 -9.71
C ASN A 89 -6.53 14.53 -10.97
N ARG A 90 -5.27 14.11 -11.04
CA ARG A 90 -4.40 14.33 -12.19
C ARG A 90 -4.35 13.15 -13.18
N GLY A 91 -5.15 12.10 -12.96
CA GLY A 91 -5.25 10.94 -13.86
C GLY A 91 -4.00 10.05 -13.87
N TYR A 92 -3.29 9.94 -12.75
CA TYR A 92 -2.11 9.08 -12.62
C TYR A 92 -2.48 7.68 -12.15
N ILE A 93 -1.60 6.72 -12.47
CA ILE A 93 -1.55 5.44 -11.77
C ILE A 93 -0.54 5.52 -10.66
N ILE A 94 -1.02 5.18 -9.48
CA ILE A 94 -0.29 5.18 -8.23
C ILE A 94 -0.05 3.72 -7.84
N ASP A 95 1.22 3.30 -7.90
CA ASP A 95 1.66 2.07 -7.23
C ASP A 95 1.97 2.41 -5.78
N GLU A 96 1.46 1.59 -4.86
CA GLU A 96 1.59 1.77 -3.42
C GLU A 96 0.87 3.01 -2.84
N GLY A 97 -0.34 3.34 -3.31
CA GLY A 97 -1.14 4.44 -2.75
C GLY A 97 -1.69 4.19 -1.34
N VAL A 98 -2.57 5.06 -0.85
CA VAL A 98 -3.11 4.97 0.53
C VAL A 98 -3.87 3.66 0.75
N SER A 99 -4.50 3.11 -0.29
CA SER A 99 -5.16 1.79 -0.27
C SER A 99 -4.21 0.63 0.09
N GLN A 100 -2.90 0.79 -0.09
CA GLN A 100 -1.89 -0.23 0.21
C GLN A 100 -1.39 -0.17 1.68
N ILE A 101 -1.79 0.83 2.47
CA ILE A 101 -1.34 1.00 3.88
C ILE A 101 -1.62 -0.22 4.77
N PRO A 102 -2.74 -0.94 4.68
CA PRO A 102 -2.97 -2.13 5.51
C PRO A 102 -1.85 -3.18 5.41
N PHE A 103 -1.29 -3.38 4.21
CA PHE A 103 -0.18 -4.31 4.00
C PHE A 103 1.16 -3.82 4.58
N ASN A 104 1.24 -2.57 5.06
CA ASN A 104 2.38 -2.06 5.80
C ASN A 104 2.31 -2.36 7.30
N LEU A 105 1.13 -2.71 7.83
CA LEU A 105 0.81 -2.84 9.26
C LEU A 105 0.28 -4.25 9.57
N LEU A 106 1.17 -5.24 9.52
CA LEU A 106 0.81 -6.67 9.58
C LEU A 106 0.28 -7.12 10.95
N ASN A 107 0.60 -6.37 12.01
CA ASN A 107 0.20 -6.68 13.39
C ASN A 107 -0.95 -5.77 13.88
N SER A 108 -1.66 -5.11 12.97
CA SER A 108 -2.75 -4.17 13.31
C SER A 108 -4.09 -4.68 12.80
N ASN A 109 -5.17 -4.23 13.44
CA ASN A 109 -6.53 -4.54 12.97
C ASN A 109 -6.79 -3.81 11.65
N VAL A 110 -7.07 -4.58 10.59
CA VAL A 110 -7.24 -4.04 9.23
C VAL A 110 -8.46 -3.12 9.14
N ASP A 111 -9.57 -3.43 9.81
CA ASP A 111 -10.78 -2.60 9.79
C ASP A 111 -10.53 -1.23 10.45
N GLU A 112 -9.80 -1.20 11.57
CA GLU A 112 -9.42 0.06 12.22
C GLU A 112 -8.51 0.89 11.31
N VAL A 113 -7.51 0.26 10.69
CA VAL A 113 -6.62 0.94 9.74
C VAL A 113 -7.41 1.48 8.56
N PHE A 114 -8.33 0.68 8.01
CA PHE A 114 -9.11 1.07 6.85
C PHE A 114 -10.07 2.23 7.16
N LYS A 115 -10.68 2.26 8.34
CA LYS A 115 -11.51 3.41 8.79
C LYS A 115 -10.74 4.72 8.80
N VAL A 116 -9.45 4.70 9.15
CA VAL A 116 -8.59 5.90 9.15
C VAL A 116 -8.12 6.25 7.74
N VAL A 117 -7.84 5.25 6.89
CA VAL A 117 -7.38 5.47 5.51
C VAL A 117 -8.50 5.94 4.59
N PHE A 118 -9.72 5.40 4.75
CA PHE A 118 -10.83 5.59 3.83
C PHE A 118 -11.19 7.05 3.54
N PRO A 119 -11.26 7.97 4.54
CA PRO A 119 -11.51 9.39 4.28
C PRO A 119 -10.51 10.06 3.33
N TYR A 120 -9.32 9.48 3.17
CA TYR A 120 -8.28 9.98 2.28
C TYR A 120 -8.29 9.27 0.91
N LEU A 121 -9.02 8.18 0.74
CA LEU A 121 -9.01 7.37 -0.46
C LEU A 121 -10.00 7.92 -1.50
N GLU A 122 -9.50 8.75 -2.42
CA GLU A 122 -10.32 9.39 -3.46
C GLU A 122 -10.10 8.80 -4.87
N SER A 123 -9.15 7.88 -4.99
CA SER A 123 -8.77 7.21 -6.24
C SER A 123 -9.71 6.05 -6.56
N LYS A 124 -9.87 5.71 -7.86
CA LYS A 124 -10.40 4.39 -8.25
C LYS A 124 -9.39 3.34 -7.83
N VAL A 125 -9.84 2.25 -7.22
CA VAL A 125 -8.93 1.20 -6.73
C VAL A 125 -9.08 -0.05 -7.59
N TYR A 126 -7.95 -0.53 -8.12
CA TYR A 126 -7.85 -1.84 -8.74
C TYR A 126 -7.08 -2.76 -7.80
N PHE A 127 -7.78 -3.75 -7.28
CA PHE A 127 -7.17 -4.78 -6.46
C PHE A 127 -6.70 -5.91 -7.34
N ILE A 128 -5.42 -6.19 -7.27
CA ILE A 128 -4.80 -7.26 -8.05
C ILE A 128 -4.85 -8.52 -7.20
N ASN A 129 -5.78 -9.40 -7.57
CA ASN A 129 -5.87 -10.71 -6.96
C ASN A 129 -4.57 -11.45 -7.26
N SER A 130 -3.92 -11.89 -6.20
CA SER A 130 -2.55 -12.35 -6.29
C SER A 130 -2.47 -13.75 -6.87
N ALA A 131 -1.36 -14.04 -7.55
CA ALA A 131 -1.02 -15.38 -8.03
C ALA A 131 -1.04 -16.41 -6.88
N ASN A 132 -0.99 -17.70 -7.19
CA ASN A 132 -0.88 -18.73 -6.16
C ASN A 132 0.32 -18.47 -5.20
N ASP A 133 0.24 -18.98 -3.98
CA ASP A 133 1.24 -18.71 -2.94
C ASP A 133 2.66 -19.12 -3.34
N SER A 134 2.81 -20.16 -4.17
CA SER A 134 4.11 -20.62 -4.65
C SER A 134 4.80 -19.57 -5.52
N GLU A 135 4.04 -18.86 -6.36
CA GLU A 135 4.56 -17.78 -7.18
C GLU A 135 4.90 -16.54 -6.36
N ILE A 136 4.04 -16.17 -5.41
CA ILE A 136 4.31 -15.06 -4.49
C ILE A 136 5.60 -15.33 -3.73
N LYS A 137 5.76 -16.56 -3.20
CA LYS A 137 6.96 -17.01 -2.50
C LYS A 137 8.21 -16.85 -3.38
N LYS A 138 8.18 -17.35 -4.62
CA LYS A 138 9.27 -17.21 -5.58
C LYS A 138 9.62 -15.74 -5.85
N ARG A 139 8.61 -14.89 -6.08
CA ARG A 139 8.80 -13.46 -6.37
C ARG A 139 9.36 -12.69 -5.17
N LEU A 140 8.91 -13.00 -3.95
CA LEU A 140 9.41 -12.40 -2.71
C LEU A 140 10.88 -12.74 -2.45
N ILE A 141 11.28 -14.00 -2.66
CA ILE A 141 12.67 -14.45 -2.53
C ILE A 141 13.54 -13.74 -3.58
N ASN A 142 13.14 -13.79 -4.85
CA ASN A 142 13.89 -13.18 -5.95
C ASN A 142 14.08 -11.67 -5.77
N ARG A 143 13.08 -10.98 -5.18
CA ARG A 143 13.15 -9.54 -4.90
C ARG A 143 13.97 -9.21 -3.65
N GLY A 144 14.20 -10.18 -2.75
CA GLY A 144 14.83 -9.92 -1.45
C GLY A 144 13.96 -9.03 -0.55
N HIS A 145 12.69 -9.39 -0.39
CA HIS A 145 11.74 -8.55 0.35
C HIS A 145 12.16 -8.34 1.81
N THR A 146 12.35 -7.08 2.22
CA THR A 146 13.02 -6.73 3.49
C THR A 146 12.27 -7.14 4.76
N ARG A 147 10.97 -7.41 4.68
CA ARG A 147 10.22 -7.98 5.82
C ARG A 147 10.70 -9.40 6.17
N LEU A 148 11.24 -10.15 5.22
CA LEU A 148 11.70 -11.53 5.45
C LEU A 148 12.93 -11.63 6.37
N PHE A 149 13.55 -10.52 6.73
CA PHE A 149 14.56 -10.48 7.80
C PHE A 149 13.96 -10.66 9.20
N PHE A 150 12.65 -10.46 9.37
CA PHE A 150 11.98 -10.46 10.68
C PHE A 150 10.89 -11.51 10.81
N ILE A 151 10.44 -12.10 9.70
CA ILE A 151 9.34 -13.07 9.67
C ILE A 151 9.63 -14.13 8.60
N ASN A 152 9.24 -15.38 8.90
CA ASN A 152 9.32 -16.46 7.94
C ASN A 152 8.42 -16.15 6.71
N ILE A 153 8.85 -16.58 5.52
CA ILE A 153 8.12 -16.31 4.29
C ILE A 153 6.70 -16.90 4.27
N ASP A 154 6.51 -18.09 4.83
CA ASP A 154 5.20 -18.76 4.86
C ASP A 154 4.25 -18.04 5.81
N ASP A 155 4.73 -17.62 6.98
CA ASP A 155 3.96 -16.77 7.91
C ASP A 155 3.65 -15.40 7.29
N PHE A 156 4.62 -14.80 6.59
CA PHE A 156 4.44 -13.52 5.91
C PHE A 156 3.34 -13.61 4.84
N ILE A 157 3.33 -14.67 4.03
CA ILE A 157 2.27 -14.90 3.03
C ILE A 157 0.93 -15.11 3.73
N SER A 158 0.86 -15.97 4.74
CA SER A 158 -0.36 -16.25 5.50
C SER A 158 -0.99 -14.98 6.10
N ILE A 159 -0.17 -14.13 6.75
CA ILE A 159 -0.64 -12.86 7.31
C ILE A 159 -1.12 -11.92 6.19
N ASN A 160 -0.38 -11.81 5.09
CA ASN A 160 -0.80 -10.95 3.97
C ASN A 160 -2.08 -11.45 3.29
N ARG A 161 -2.35 -12.76 3.27
CA ARG A 161 -3.63 -13.33 2.81
C ARG A 161 -4.79 -12.94 3.72
N SER A 162 -4.57 -12.97 5.04
CA SER A 162 -5.55 -12.47 6.00
C SER A 162 -5.81 -10.96 5.81
N VAL A 163 -4.75 -10.16 5.59
CA VAL A 163 -4.88 -8.73 5.28
C VAL A 163 -5.63 -8.52 3.96
N GLU A 164 -5.30 -9.28 2.92
CA GLU A 164 -5.96 -9.21 1.61
C GLU A 164 -7.47 -9.44 1.72
N ASN A 165 -7.90 -10.50 2.38
CA ASN A 165 -9.33 -10.80 2.57
C ASN A 165 -10.06 -9.64 3.26
N ASN A 166 -9.47 -9.07 4.31
CA ASN A 166 -10.05 -7.93 5.02
C ASN A 166 -10.05 -6.66 4.16
N VAL A 167 -8.98 -6.40 3.40
CA VAL A 167 -8.90 -5.25 2.49
C VAL A 167 -9.96 -5.35 1.40
N ILE A 168 -10.15 -6.51 0.76
CA ILE A 168 -11.18 -6.71 -0.26
C ILE A 168 -12.57 -6.45 0.33
N ASN A 169 -12.87 -7.01 1.51
CA ASN A 169 -14.15 -6.81 2.19
C ASN A 169 -14.41 -5.33 2.50
N ASN A 170 -13.39 -4.61 2.98
CA ASN A 170 -13.50 -3.18 3.25
C ASN A 170 -13.65 -2.35 1.96
N LEU A 171 -12.90 -2.66 0.91
CA LEU A 171 -13.02 -1.96 -0.37
C LEU A 171 -14.42 -2.14 -0.97
N ASN A 172 -14.96 -3.37 -0.97
CA ASN A 172 -16.34 -3.65 -1.40
C ASN A 172 -17.39 -2.88 -0.57
N LYS A 173 -17.15 -2.71 0.74
CA LYS A 173 -18.07 -2.01 1.63
C LYS A 173 -18.07 -0.50 1.43
N TYR A 174 -16.90 0.08 1.16
CA TYR A 174 -16.69 1.51 1.25
C TYR A 174 -16.50 2.21 -0.10
N LEU A 175 -16.11 1.50 -1.17
CA LEU A 175 -15.88 2.08 -2.49
C LEU A 175 -16.89 1.57 -3.51
N VAL A 176 -17.47 2.52 -4.23
CA VAL A 176 -18.29 2.25 -5.43
C VAL A 176 -17.40 1.93 -6.64
N ASP A 177 -16.22 2.57 -6.73
CA ASP A 177 -15.28 2.44 -7.85
C ASP A 177 -14.15 1.44 -7.51
N PHE A 178 -14.49 0.17 -7.31
CA PHE A 178 -13.57 -0.92 -6.99
C PHE A 178 -13.63 -2.03 -8.05
N GLU A 179 -12.48 -2.53 -8.49
CA GLU A 179 -12.38 -3.61 -9.47
C GLU A 179 -11.31 -4.62 -9.04
N VAL A 180 -11.66 -5.91 -9.02
CA VAL A 180 -10.71 -7.00 -8.83
C VAL A 180 -10.17 -7.42 -10.19
N VAL A 181 -8.85 -7.47 -10.32
CA VAL A 181 -8.15 -7.90 -11.54
C VAL A 181 -7.34 -9.15 -11.22
N GLU A 182 -7.56 -10.22 -11.96
CA GLU A 182 -6.73 -11.42 -11.87
C GLU A 182 -5.40 -11.18 -12.57
N ASN A 183 -4.32 -11.56 -11.91
CA ASN A 183 -3.01 -11.63 -12.54
C ASN A 183 -2.91 -12.97 -13.29
N ALA A 184 -2.71 -12.91 -14.61
CA ALA A 184 -2.49 -14.09 -15.44
C ALA A 184 -1.14 -14.75 -15.15
#